data_AF-A0A0F0CRP7-F1
#
_entry.id   AF-A0A0F0CRP7-F1
#
_cell.length_a   1.000
_cell.length_b   1.000
_cell.length_c   1.000
_cell.angle_alpha   90.00
_cell.angle_beta   90.00
_cell.angle_gamma   90.00
#
_symmetry.space_group_name_H-M   'P 1'
#
loop_
_entity.id
_entity.type
_entity.pdbx_description
1 polymer ?
#
loop_
_entity_poly.entity_id
_entity_poly.type
_entity_poly.pdbx_seq_one_letter_code
_entity_poly.pdbx_strand_id
1 'polypeptide(L)'
;MLGNGEINTPEFMTLIYPDIKVYGIELKSEYDVELDKDNNARIRYLIAIAEKYPYSQDQIGKINDLITQKKLDEAVELMLNTDPWTREKYKQMTDKQPGKITTRAIIRQVDEIMKKAEEVSAQIDPEIKEGMLKTRRFFEVASKRSLTMVNYVAEKLIDKKSSSPIAISIGAAHTKEMLAELKSHSISYVQITPNDLNPESGQLSYEQFELKNKGKWAQDAPGTMGHILNSNKRNPRPIIDTVEAQSYASMNMASILLAESAMASNGQIPPIPDNLRRQLNLLPNIRIDYNSIESNEHDVIFNATLRDNNNNDVSVWARVGSTTTDMQTANNVQQANTEGRSIEQKLKAEESNVRLNNTSSTKNNTSSTKIVVISEGVKGSFAKDRAEVANAQQISNR
;
A
#
# COMPACT_ATOMS: atom_id res chain seq x y z
N MET A 1 -2.66 19.03 -5.94
CA MET A 1 -1.42 19.82 -6.02
C MET A 1 -0.63 19.62 -4.73
N LEU A 2 0.61 19.19 -4.88
CA LEU A 2 1.55 18.74 -3.85
C LEU A 2 2.03 19.91 -2.96
N GLY A 3 1.67 19.87 -1.69
CA GLY A 3 2.27 20.71 -0.65
C GLY A 3 3.34 20.01 0.19
N ASN A 4 3.66 18.74 -0.07
CA ASN A 4 4.40 17.89 0.87
C ASN A 4 5.64 17.15 0.34
N GLY A 5 6.03 17.31 -0.92
CA GLY A 5 7.31 16.76 -1.41
C GLY A 5 7.37 15.23 -1.47
N GLU A 6 6.23 14.54 -1.50
CA GLU A 6 6.16 13.12 -1.87
C GLU A 6 5.93 13.04 -3.39
N ILE A 7 6.88 12.51 -4.14
CA ILE A 7 6.64 12.05 -5.52
C ILE A 7 5.87 10.74 -5.38
N ASN A 8 4.62 10.72 -5.84
CA ASN A 8 3.87 9.47 -5.93
C ASN A 8 4.38 8.63 -7.11
N THR A 9 4.04 7.34 -7.12
CA THR A 9 4.49 6.40 -8.16
C THR A 9 4.28 6.95 -9.59
N PRO A 10 3.12 7.52 -9.96
CA PRO A 10 2.94 8.19 -11.26
C PRO A 10 3.98 9.28 -11.58
N GLU A 11 4.27 10.19 -10.65
CA GLU A 11 5.25 11.25 -10.89
C GLU A 11 6.68 10.70 -11.03
N PHE A 12 7.02 9.67 -10.26
CA PHE A 12 8.30 8.98 -10.38
C PHE A 12 8.47 8.34 -11.76
N MET A 13 7.39 7.72 -12.27
CA MET A 13 7.38 7.14 -13.61
C MET A 13 7.68 8.19 -14.70
N THR A 14 7.16 9.42 -14.58
CA THR A 14 7.46 10.50 -15.56
C THR A 14 8.89 11.00 -15.54
N LEU A 15 9.59 10.86 -14.41
CA LEU A 15 11.00 11.23 -14.33
C LEU A 15 11.90 10.21 -15.02
N ILE A 16 11.45 8.96 -15.13
CA ILE A 16 12.25 7.85 -15.65
C ILE A 16 11.91 7.53 -17.10
N TYR A 17 10.63 7.57 -17.46
CA TYR A 17 10.14 7.18 -18.77
C TYR A 17 9.71 8.41 -19.56
N PRO A 18 10.46 8.82 -20.60
CA PRO A 18 10.22 10.06 -21.33
C PRO A 18 8.91 10.05 -22.14
N ASP A 19 8.32 8.89 -22.35
CA ASP A 19 7.05 8.68 -23.04
C ASP A 19 5.83 8.66 -22.09
N ILE A 20 6.05 8.67 -20.77
CA ILE A 20 4.97 8.74 -19.79
C ILE A 20 4.56 10.19 -19.56
N LYS A 21 3.25 10.41 -19.49
CA LYS A 21 2.64 11.71 -19.14
C LYS A 21 1.74 11.53 -17.93
N VAL A 22 1.92 12.39 -16.93
CA VAL A 22 1.05 12.46 -15.75
C VAL A 22 0.03 13.57 -15.93
N TYR A 23 -1.22 13.26 -15.60
CA TYR A 23 -2.34 14.19 -15.61
C TYR A 23 -2.94 14.25 -14.21
N GLY A 24 -3.17 15.47 -13.71
CA GLY A 24 -3.96 15.67 -12.50
C GLY A 24 -5.44 15.41 -12.80
N ILE A 25 -6.00 14.37 -12.22
CA ILE A 25 -7.40 13.94 -12.44
C ILE A 25 -8.36 14.38 -11.32
N GLU A 26 -7.91 15.24 -10.42
CA GLU A 26 -8.66 15.72 -9.25
C GLU A 26 -8.58 17.24 -9.11
N LEU A 27 -9.55 17.81 -8.39
CA LEU A 27 -9.63 19.25 -8.16
C LEU A 27 -9.11 19.63 -6.77
N LYS A 28 -8.22 20.64 -6.72
CA LYS A 28 -7.67 21.15 -5.44
C LYS A 28 -8.77 21.55 -4.46
N SER A 29 -9.82 22.21 -4.93
CA SER A 29 -10.95 22.65 -4.11
C SER A 29 -11.69 21.52 -3.40
N GLU A 30 -11.59 20.29 -3.92
CA GLU A 30 -12.20 19.14 -3.26
C GLU A 30 -11.40 18.69 -2.04
N TYR A 31 -10.15 19.12 -1.88
CA TYR A 31 -9.28 18.81 -0.75
C TYR A 31 -9.31 19.84 0.38
N ASP A 32 -9.96 20.99 0.18
CA ASP A 32 -10.08 22.05 1.19
C ASP A 32 -11.08 21.70 2.32
N VAL A 33 -11.75 20.54 2.22
CA VAL A 33 -12.63 20.00 3.25
C VAL A 33 -11.88 18.93 4.04
N GLU A 34 -11.63 19.22 5.31
CA GLU A 34 -10.93 18.33 6.22
C GLU A 34 -11.88 17.63 7.19
N LEU A 35 -11.51 16.41 7.57
CA LEU A 35 -12.17 15.70 8.67
C LEU A 35 -11.51 16.13 9.97
N ASP A 36 -12.31 16.62 10.91
CA ASP A 36 -11.86 16.88 12.26
C ASP A 36 -11.56 15.54 12.96
N LYS A 37 -10.27 15.26 13.18
CA LYS A 37 -9.79 13.98 13.70
C LYS A 37 -10.07 13.80 15.19
N ASP A 38 -10.21 14.91 15.91
CA ASP A 38 -10.47 14.89 17.35
C ASP A 38 -11.98 14.80 17.64
N ASN A 39 -12.81 15.07 16.62
CA ASN A 39 -14.25 15.05 16.74
C ASN A 39 -14.85 13.68 16.43
N ASN A 40 -15.03 12.87 17.48
CA ASN A 40 -15.78 11.62 17.44
C ASN A 40 -17.32 11.85 17.43
N ALA A 41 -17.82 12.81 16.64
CA ALA A 41 -19.24 13.17 16.57
C ALA A 41 -20.15 11.95 16.36
N ARG A 42 -19.73 11.01 15.49
CA ARG A 42 -20.49 9.77 15.22
C ARG A 42 -20.71 8.94 16.48
N ILE A 43 -19.67 8.71 17.28
CA ILE A 43 -19.77 7.94 18.53
C ILE A 43 -20.60 8.72 19.55
N ARG A 44 -20.40 10.04 19.66
CA ARG A 44 -21.16 10.88 20.60
C ARG A 44 -22.66 10.90 20.30
N TYR A 45 -23.04 10.90 19.02
CA TYR A 45 -24.44 10.70 18.62
C TYR A 45 -24.98 9.35 19.08
N LEU A 46 -24.21 8.26 18.89
CA LEU A 46 -24.63 6.94 19.36
C LEU A 46 -24.81 6.88 20.88
N ILE A 47 -23.94 7.56 21.65
CA ILE A 47 -24.08 7.68 23.11
C ILE A 47 -25.37 8.41 23.46
N ALA A 48 -25.64 9.56 22.86
CA ALA A 48 -26.85 10.34 23.13
C ALA A 48 -28.14 9.60 22.73
N ILE A 49 -28.08 8.72 21.71
CA ILE A 49 -29.15 7.79 21.36
C ILE A 49 -29.29 6.71 22.44
N ALA A 50 -28.18 6.09 22.87
CA ALA A 50 -28.16 5.03 23.88
C ALA A 50 -28.75 5.51 25.23
N GLU A 51 -28.49 6.75 25.62
CA GLU A 51 -29.04 7.39 26.84
C GLU A 51 -30.58 7.44 26.88
N LYS A 52 -31.27 7.32 25.73
CA LYS A 52 -32.73 7.30 25.67
C LYS A 52 -33.34 5.92 25.91
N TYR A 53 -32.52 4.88 25.92
CA TYR A 53 -32.98 3.52 26.19
C TYR A 53 -32.99 3.22 27.69
N PRO A 54 -33.93 2.40 28.17
CA PRO A 54 -34.00 2.05 29.58
C PRO A 54 -32.81 1.18 29.98
N TYR A 55 -32.06 1.63 31.00
CA TYR A 55 -31.03 0.85 31.66
C TYR A 55 -31.57 0.23 32.95
N SER A 56 -31.16 -0.99 33.27
CA SER A 56 -31.38 -1.57 34.59
C SER A 56 -30.54 -0.85 35.65
N GLN A 57 -30.95 -0.91 36.92
CA GLN A 57 -30.17 -0.32 38.01
C GLN A 57 -28.75 -0.92 38.11
N ASP A 58 -28.60 -2.21 37.82
CA ASP A 58 -27.30 -2.88 37.74
C ASP A 58 -26.43 -2.31 36.60
N GLN A 59 -27.02 -2.06 35.43
CA GLN A 59 -26.31 -1.42 34.31
C GLN A 59 -25.87 0.00 34.64
N ILE A 60 -26.76 0.80 35.27
CA ILE A 60 -26.43 2.16 35.71
C ILE A 60 -25.30 2.13 36.73
N GLY A 61 -25.36 1.23 37.71
CA GLY A 61 -24.29 1.04 38.70
C GLY A 61 -22.94 0.73 38.04
N LYS A 62 -22.91 -0.24 37.11
CA LYS A 62 -21.70 -0.61 36.37
C LYS A 62 -21.14 0.53 35.53
N ILE A 63 -21.99 1.27 34.82
CA ILE A 63 -21.56 2.44 34.02
C ILE A 63 -20.92 3.50 34.94
N ASN A 64 -21.56 3.82 36.07
CA ASN A 64 -21.05 4.80 37.02
C ASN A 64 -19.73 4.36 37.68
N ASP A 65 -19.60 3.07 37.99
CA ASP A 65 -18.37 2.49 38.53
C ASP A 65 -17.22 2.62 37.53
N LEU A 66 -17.47 2.31 36.25
CA LEU A 66 -16.47 2.47 35.18
C LEU A 66 -16.06 3.94 34.99
N ILE A 67 -17.02 4.87 35.00
CA ILE A 67 -16.75 6.31 34.93
C ILE A 67 -15.91 6.77 36.12
N THR A 68 -16.25 6.36 37.34
CA THR A 68 -15.52 6.70 38.58
C THR A 68 -14.09 6.17 38.55
N GLN A 69 -13.90 4.98 37.98
CA GLN A 69 -12.59 4.36 37.75
C GLN A 69 -11.83 4.97 36.56
N LYS A 70 -12.38 5.99 35.88
CA LYS A 70 -11.84 6.63 34.67
C LYS A 70 -11.67 5.68 33.47
N LYS A 71 -12.45 4.60 33.43
CA LYS A 71 -12.49 3.62 32.34
C LYS A 71 -13.56 4.01 31.31
N LEU A 72 -13.37 5.17 30.68
CA LEU A 72 -14.40 5.76 29.80
C LEU A 72 -14.70 4.91 28.57
N ASP A 73 -13.71 4.28 27.96
CA ASP A 73 -13.91 3.43 26.78
C ASP A 73 -14.78 2.21 27.10
N GLU A 74 -14.53 1.55 28.24
CA GLU A 74 -15.34 0.43 28.73
C GLU A 74 -16.78 0.87 29.04
N ALA A 75 -16.96 2.07 29.61
CA ALA A 75 -18.29 2.62 29.90
C ALA A 75 -19.07 2.91 28.60
N VAL A 76 -18.42 3.54 27.61
CA VAL A 76 -19.01 3.82 26.29
C VAL A 76 -19.37 2.52 25.59
N GLU A 77 -18.47 1.54 25.57
CA GLU A 77 -18.74 0.23 24.97
C GLU A 77 -19.95 -0.45 25.65
N LEU A 78 -20.04 -0.43 26.97
CA LEU A 78 -21.18 -0.98 27.71
C LEU A 78 -22.50 -0.27 27.35
N MET A 79 -22.49 1.07 27.27
CA MET A 79 -23.66 1.87 26.88
C MET A 79 -24.13 1.51 25.47
N LEU A 80 -23.21 1.47 24.51
CA LEU A 80 -23.50 1.20 23.10
C LEU A 80 -23.88 -0.26 22.84
N ASN A 81 -23.44 -1.21 23.68
CA ASN A 81 -23.78 -2.62 23.54
C ASN A 81 -25.15 -2.98 24.15
N THR A 82 -25.79 -2.05 24.87
CA THR A 82 -27.07 -2.30 25.56
C THR A 82 -28.27 -2.34 24.60
N ASP A 83 -28.32 -1.44 23.62
CA ASP A 83 -29.37 -1.43 22.60
C ASP A 83 -28.88 -2.12 21.30
N PRO A 84 -29.67 -3.04 20.70
CA PRO A 84 -29.24 -3.75 19.49
C PRO A 84 -28.87 -2.85 18.31
N TRP A 85 -29.56 -1.71 18.15
CA TRP A 85 -29.33 -0.82 17.01
C TRP A 85 -28.02 -0.02 17.18
N THR A 86 -27.80 0.58 18.35
CA THR A 86 -26.54 1.29 18.66
C THR A 86 -25.35 0.34 18.63
N ARG A 87 -25.49 -0.90 19.11
CA ARG A 87 -24.48 -1.95 19.02
C ARG A 87 -24.10 -2.27 17.58
N GLU A 88 -25.09 -2.43 16.70
CA GLU A 88 -24.85 -2.70 15.29
C GLU A 88 -24.06 -1.56 14.63
N LYS A 89 -24.47 -0.31 14.86
CA LYS A 89 -23.80 0.86 14.29
C LYS A 89 -22.39 1.07 14.86
N TYR A 90 -22.20 0.84 16.15
CA TYR A 90 -20.89 0.90 16.79
C TYR A 90 -19.94 -0.15 16.19
N LYS A 91 -20.40 -1.40 16.08
CA LYS A 91 -19.63 -2.48 15.45
C LYS A 91 -19.24 -2.14 14.01
N GLN A 92 -20.16 -1.59 13.21
CA GLN A 92 -19.85 -1.15 11.84
C GLN A 92 -18.77 -0.07 11.78
N MET A 93 -18.61 0.75 12.82
CA MET A 93 -17.56 1.78 12.89
C MET A 93 -16.22 1.24 13.40
N THR A 94 -16.25 0.26 14.30
CA THR A 94 -15.05 -0.28 14.95
C THR A 94 -14.47 -1.51 14.26
N ASP A 95 -15.26 -2.22 13.45
CA ASP A 95 -14.79 -3.36 12.67
C ASP A 95 -13.68 -2.88 11.71
N LYS A 96 -12.44 -3.27 12.04
CA LYS A 96 -11.21 -2.90 11.31
C LYS A 96 -11.09 -3.62 9.96
N GLN A 97 -12.09 -3.50 9.10
CA GLN A 97 -12.05 -4.02 7.74
C GLN A 97 -11.80 -2.85 6.77
N PRO A 98 -10.54 -2.39 6.64
CA PRO A 98 -10.18 -1.31 5.73
C PRO A 98 -10.64 -1.64 4.30
N GLY A 99 -11.16 -0.64 3.59
CA GLY A 99 -11.59 -0.78 2.19
C GLY A 99 -12.96 -1.44 1.96
N LYS A 100 -13.66 -1.92 3.00
CA LYS A 100 -15.00 -2.50 2.80
C LYS A 100 -16.12 -1.47 2.67
N ILE A 101 -16.04 -0.37 3.43
CA ILE A 101 -17.06 0.67 3.48
C ILE A 101 -16.73 1.77 2.46
N THR A 102 -17.69 2.06 1.58
CA THR A 102 -17.58 3.15 0.59
C THR A 102 -17.93 4.50 1.19
N THR A 103 -17.50 5.60 0.58
CA THR A 103 -17.84 6.95 1.05
C THR A 103 -19.36 7.17 1.10
N ARG A 104 -20.11 6.69 0.08
CA ARG A 104 -21.58 6.72 0.10
C ARG A 104 -22.20 5.93 1.25
N ALA A 105 -21.62 4.79 1.62
CA ALA A 105 -22.10 4.00 2.75
C ALA A 105 -21.91 4.76 4.07
N ILE A 106 -20.81 5.51 4.23
CA ILE A 106 -20.60 6.37 5.41
C ILE A 106 -21.60 7.51 5.45
N ILE A 107 -21.89 8.18 4.32
CA ILE A 107 -22.91 9.23 4.26
C ILE A 107 -24.28 8.69 4.71
N ARG A 108 -24.69 7.52 4.20
CA ARG A 108 -25.94 6.86 4.62
C ARG A 108 -25.94 6.54 6.11
N GLN A 109 -24.84 6.02 6.64
CA GLN A 109 -24.71 5.74 8.06
C GLN A 109 -24.84 7.01 8.91
N VAL A 110 -24.25 8.13 8.48
CA VAL A 110 -24.40 9.44 9.16
C VAL A 110 -25.85 9.90 9.13
N ASP A 111 -26.51 9.85 7.97
CA ASP A 111 -27.91 10.24 7.81
C ASP A 111 -28.85 9.38 8.68
N GLU A 112 -28.62 8.07 8.72
CA GLU A 112 -29.35 7.12 9.57
C GLU A 112 -29.19 7.44 11.07
N ILE A 113 -27.98 7.78 11.51
CA ILE A 113 -27.72 8.13 12.91
C ILE A 113 -28.37 9.45 13.29
N MET A 114 -28.26 10.46 12.44
CA MET A 114 -28.91 11.75 12.67
C MET A 114 -30.43 11.59 12.75
N LYS A 115 -31.03 10.84 11.81
CA LYS A 115 -32.45 10.54 11.82
C LYS A 115 -32.86 9.77 13.07
N LYS A 116 -32.08 8.77 13.49
CA LYS A 116 -32.38 8.00 14.70
C LYS A 116 -32.34 8.87 15.96
N ALA A 117 -31.38 9.78 16.07
CA ALA A 117 -31.32 10.74 17.16
C ALA A 117 -32.58 11.62 17.25
N GLU A 118 -33.11 12.05 16.11
CA GLU A 118 -34.38 12.79 16.04
C GLU A 118 -35.57 11.92 16.47
N GLU A 119 -35.66 10.68 15.95
CA GLU A 119 -36.75 9.74 16.28
C GLU A 119 -36.85 9.45 17.79
N VAL A 120 -35.72 9.35 18.49
CA VAL A 120 -35.67 9.09 19.94
C VAL A 120 -35.61 10.36 20.79
N SER A 121 -35.68 11.55 20.15
CA SER A 121 -35.54 12.84 20.82
C SER A 121 -34.26 12.95 21.69
N ALA A 122 -33.15 12.40 21.17
CA ALA A 122 -31.82 12.49 21.78
C ALA A 122 -31.40 13.96 21.96
N GLN A 123 -30.76 14.28 23.08
CA GLN A 123 -30.22 15.61 23.32
C GLN A 123 -28.81 15.66 22.73
N ILE A 124 -28.65 16.42 21.64
CA ILE A 124 -27.37 16.54 20.94
C ILE A 124 -26.83 17.94 21.17
N ASP A 125 -25.61 18.03 21.69
CA ASP A 125 -24.89 19.31 21.82
C ASP A 125 -24.71 19.95 20.43
N PRO A 126 -24.90 21.28 20.29
CA PRO A 126 -24.67 21.99 19.03
C PRO A 126 -23.31 21.71 18.38
N GLU A 127 -22.22 21.60 19.16
CA GLU A 127 -20.87 21.31 18.67
C GLU A 127 -20.78 19.89 18.08
N ILE A 128 -21.43 18.92 18.72
CA ILE A 128 -21.50 17.53 18.25
C ILE A 128 -22.28 17.48 16.93
N LYS A 129 -23.39 18.22 16.84
CA LYS A 129 -24.20 18.33 15.62
C LYS A 129 -23.42 18.95 14.46
N GLU A 130 -22.70 20.04 14.72
CA GLU A 130 -21.81 20.65 13.73
C GLU A 130 -20.72 19.67 13.27
N GLY A 131 -20.10 18.95 14.20
CA GLY A 131 -19.13 17.89 13.91
C GLY A 131 -19.67 16.79 13.00
N MET A 132 -20.89 16.35 13.23
CA MET A 132 -21.56 15.35 12.40
C MET A 132 -21.84 15.89 10.98
N LEU A 133 -22.28 17.15 10.87
CA LEU A 133 -22.49 17.81 9.57
C LEU A 133 -21.19 17.99 8.79
N LYS A 134 -20.09 18.38 9.47
CA LYS A 134 -18.74 18.44 8.90
C LYS A 134 -18.28 17.06 8.41
N THR A 135 -18.52 16.01 9.20
CA THR A 135 -18.22 14.62 8.82
C THR A 135 -18.98 14.22 7.56
N ARG A 136 -20.29 14.48 7.52
CA ARG A 136 -21.12 14.24 6.33
C ARG A 136 -20.57 14.96 5.11
N ARG A 137 -20.29 16.26 5.25
CA ARG A 137 -19.76 17.10 4.17
C ARG A 137 -18.42 16.60 3.65
N PHE A 138 -17.52 16.17 4.53
CA PHE A 138 -16.26 15.57 4.15
C PHE A 138 -16.47 14.35 3.24
N PHE A 139 -17.33 13.41 3.63
CA PHE A 139 -17.58 12.20 2.85
C PHE A 139 -18.35 12.46 1.55
N GLU A 140 -19.23 13.47 1.50
CA GLU A 140 -19.84 13.93 0.25
C GLU A 140 -18.79 14.41 -0.75
N VAL A 141 -17.86 15.25 -0.28
CA VAL A 141 -16.79 15.75 -1.13
C VAL A 141 -15.85 14.62 -1.53
N ALA A 142 -15.52 13.70 -0.62
CA ALA A 142 -14.74 12.51 -0.95
C ALA A 142 -15.42 11.62 -2.00
N SER A 143 -16.75 11.44 -1.93
CA SER A 143 -17.50 10.70 -2.96
C SER A 143 -17.50 11.45 -4.29
N LYS A 144 -17.62 12.78 -4.26
CA LYS A 144 -17.53 13.62 -5.46
C LYS A 144 -16.17 13.49 -6.16
N ARG A 145 -15.06 13.41 -5.40
CA ARG A 145 -13.71 13.18 -5.98
C ARG A 145 -13.67 11.93 -6.87
N SER A 146 -14.32 10.83 -6.45
CA SER A 146 -14.44 9.60 -7.25
C SER A 146 -15.06 9.87 -8.63
N LEU A 147 -16.11 10.69 -8.68
CA LEU A 147 -16.78 11.07 -9.92
C LEU A 147 -15.92 12.01 -10.76
N THR A 148 -15.29 13.01 -10.13
CA THR A 148 -14.38 13.94 -10.80
C THR A 148 -13.24 13.19 -11.51
N MET A 149 -12.65 12.19 -10.85
CA MET A 149 -11.61 11.33 -11.44
C MET A 149 -12.11 10.60 -12.69
N VAL A 150 -13.29 9.97 -12.62
CA VAL A 150 -13.84 9.21 -13.75
C VAL A 150 -14.24 10.12 -14.90
N ASN A 151 -14.91 11.25 -14.62
CA ASN A 151 -15.31 12.19 -15.66
C ASN A 151 -14.10 12.78 -16.37
N TYR A 152 -13.03 13.12 -15.64
CA TYR A 152 -11.80 13.60 -16.24
C TYR A 152 -11.20 12.56 -17.19
N VAL A 153 -11.12 11.29 -16.76
CA VAL A 153 -10.63 10.19 -17.61
C VAL A 153 -11.51 10.04 -18.85
N ALA A 154 -12.83 9.97 -18.67
CA ALA A 154 -13.81 9.77 -19.72
C ALA A 154 -13.80 10.90 -20.77
N GLU A 155 -13.72 12.15 -20.32
CA GLU A 155 -13.88 13.33 -21.18
C GLU A 155 -12.56 13.85 -21.76
N LYS A 156 -11.44 13.68 -21.05
CA LYS A 156 -10.17 14.35 -21.36
C LYS A 156 -9.05 13.42 -21.77
N LEU A 157 -9.02 12.19 -21.23
CA LEU A 157 -7.91 11.27 -21.45
C LEU A 157 -8.26 10.17 -22.45
N ILE A 158 -9.51 9.72 -22.46
CA ILE A 158 -10.03 8.86 -23.53
C ILE A 158 -10.34 9.76 -24.74
N ASP A 159 -9.28 10.25 -25.39
CA ASP A 159 -9.42 10.73 -26.76
C ASP A 159 -9.81 9.52 -27.63
N LYS A 160 -10.85 9.64 -28.46
CA LYS A 160 -11.35 8.55 -29.31
C LYS A 160 -10.30 8.04 -30.32
N LYS A 161 -9.12 8.65 -30.38
CA LYS A 161 -8.00 8.32 -31.28
C LYS A 161 -6.77 7.73 -30.58
N SER A 162 -6.71 7.74 -29.24
CA SER A 162 -5.58 7.14 -28.51
C SER A 162 -5.91 5.70 -28.12
N SER A 163 -5.20 4.74 -28.69
CA SER A 163 -5.32 3.30 -28.34
C SER A 163 -4.52 2.92 -27.09
N SER A 164 -3.82 3.87 -26.46
CA SER A 164 -2.97 3.59 -25.31
C SER A 164 -3.78 3.38 -24.04
N PRO A 165 -3.49 2.33 -23.24
CA PRO A 165 -4.15 2.11 -21.96
C PRO A 165 -3.82 3.25 -20.97
N ILE A 166 -4.79 3.58 -20.10
CA ILE A 166 -4.64 4.58 -19.04
C ILE A 166 -4.48 3.84 -17.72
N ALA A 167 -3.34 4.02 -17.06
CA ALA A 167 -3.12 3.53 -15.70
C ALA A 167 -3.57 4.59 -14.69
N ILE A 168 -4.36 4.19 -13.69
CA ILE A 168 -4.85 5.08 -12.63
C ILE A 168 -4.53 4.45 -11.28
N SER A 169 -3.83 5.18 -10.42
CA SER A 169 -3.64 4.80 -9.02
C SER A 169 -4.79 5.35 -8.18
N ILE A 170 -5.53 4.48 -7.52
CA ILE A 170 -6.77 4.82 -6.80
C ILE A 170 -6.67 4.28 -5.37
N GLY A 171 -6.96 5.13 -4.38
CA GLY A 171 -7.06 4.68 -2.99
C GLY A 171 -8.24 3.73 -2.78
N ALA A 172 -8.08 2.72 -1.90
CA ALA A 172 -9.07 1.66 -1.70
C ALA A 172 -10.50 2.15 -1.42
N ALA A 173 -10.65 3.30 -0.74
CA ALA A 173 -11.95 3.90 -0.44
C ALA A 173 -12.72 4.36 -1.70
N HIS A 174 -12.02 4.65 -2.80
CA HIS A 174 -12.58 5.16 -4.05
C HIS A 174 -12.81 4.05 -5.08
N THR A 175 -12.09 2.91 -4.98
CA THR A 175 -12.07 1.86 -6.00
C THR A 175 -13.46 1.40 -6.41
N LYS A 176 -14.30 0.95 -5.47
CA LYS A 176 -15.65 0.43 -5.78
C LYS A 176 -16.52 1.45 -6.51
N GLU A 177 -16.47 2.71 -6.09
CA GLU A 177 -17.28 3.78 -6.70
C GLU A 177 -16.75 4.13 -8.10
N MET A 178 -15.44 4.25 -8.28
CA MET A 178 -14.84 4.50 -9.59
C MET A 178 -15.15 3.38 -10.59
N LEU A 179 -15.09 2.11 -10.18
CA LEU A 179 -15.44 1.00 -11.07
C LEU A 179 -16.92 1.03 -11.48
N ALA A 180 -17.82 1.38 -10.56
CA ALA A 180 -19.23 1.54 -10.87
C ALA A 180 -19.46 2.69 -11.87
N GLU A 181 -18.74 3.81 -11.72
CA GLU A 181 -18.84 4.94 -12.64
C GLU A 181 -18.17 4.66 -14.00
N LEU A 182 -17.03 3.97 -14.05
CA LEU A 182 -16.43 3.53 -15.32
C LEU A 182 -17.39 2.61 -16.09
N LYS A 183 -18.06 1.69 -15.38
CA LYS A 183 -19.10 0.83 -15.94
C LYS A 183 -20.31 1.62 -16.44
N SER A 184 -20.77 2.63 -15.70
CA SER A 184 -21.92 3.47 -16.11
C SER A 184 -21.62 4.26 -17.39
N HIS A 185 -20.36 4.64 -17.59
CA HIS A 185 -19.87 5.31 -18.80
C HIS A 185 -19.47 4.36 -19.94
N SER A 186 -19.68 3.04 -19.78
CA SER A 186 -19.29 2.02 -20.77
C SER A 186 -17.79 2.05 -21.12
N ILE A 187 -16.95 2.40 -20.15
CA ILE A 187 -15.49 2.40 -20.29
C ILE A 187 -14.97 1.02 -19.89
N SER A 188 -14.23 0.36 -20.78
CA SER A 188 -13.55 -0.90 -20.49
C SER A 188 -12.42 -0.67 -19.48
N TYR A 189 -12.34 -1.51 -18.46
CA TYR A 189 -11.32 -1.40 -17.42
C TYR A 189 -10.82 -2.78 -16.95
N VAL A 190 -9.62 -2.79 -16.38
CA VAL A 190 -9.06 -3.91 -15.62
C VAL A 190 -8.67 -3.38 -14.24
N GLN A 191 -9.14 -4.03 -13.18
CA GLN A 191 -8.71 -3.71 -11.82
C GLN A 191 -7.51 -4.60 -11.46
N ILE A 192 -6.37 -3.98 -11.23
CA ILE A 192 -5.19 -4.65 -10.66
C ILE A 192 -5.16 -4.28 -9.17
N THR A 193 -5.25 -5.28 -8.30
CA THR A 193 -5.18 -5.08 -6.84
C THR A 193 -3.93 -5.80 -6.35
N PRO A 194 -2.99 -5.10 -5.68
CA PRO A 194 -1.85 -5.77 -5.05
C PRO A 194 -2.33 -6.84 -4.08
N ASN A 195 -1.66 -8.00 -4.07
CA ASN A 195 -1.98 -9.07 -3.12
C ASN A 195 -1.90 -8.60 -1.66
N ASP A 196 -1.06 -7.60 -1.38
CA ASP A 196 -0.94 -6.95 -0.08
C ASP A 196 -2.20 -6.24 0.42
N LEU A 197 -3.14 -5.90 -0.47
CA LEU A 197 -4.45 -5.33 -0.10
C LEU A 197 -5.54 -6.40 0.05
N ASN A 198 -5.24 -7.67 -0.24
CA ASN A 198 -6.14 -8.77 0.05
C ASN A 198 -6.00 -9.14 1.54
N PRO A 199 -7.04 -8.98 2.38
CA PRO A 199 -6.95 -9.35 3.79
C PRO A 199 -6.69 -10.85 4.02
N GLU A 200 -6.88 -11.70 3.01
CA GLU A 200 -6.64 -13.15 3.07
C GLU A 200 -5.24 -13.56 2.57
N SER A 201 -4.58 -12.74 1.75
CA SER A 201 -3.29 -13.06 1.12
C SER A 201 -2.23 -11.96 1.22
N GLY A 202 -2.54 -10.85 1.85
CA GLY A 202 -1.66 -9.70 1.97
C GLY A 202 -0.66 -9.89 3.11
N GLN A 203 0.60 -9.57 2.85
CA GLN A 203 1.67 -9.74 3.84
C GLN A 203 1.71 -8.60 4.87
N LEU A 204 0.93 -7.53 4.65
CA LEU A 204 0.85 -6.36 5.52
C LEU A 204 -0.42 -6.39 6.36
N SER A 205 -0.26 -6.56 7.67
CA SER A 205 -1.35 -6.35 8.63
C SER A 205 -1.80 -4.88 8.63
N TYR A 206 -3.02 -4.62 9.11
CA TYR A 206 -3.51 -3.25 9.31
C TYR A 206 -2.57 -2.42 10.19
N GLU A 207 -1.94 -3.01 11.22
CA GLU A 207 -0.94 -2.31 12.01
C GLU A 207 0.29 -1.92 11.19
N GLN A 208 0.75 -2.79 10.28
CA GLN A 208 1.89 -2.50 9.40
C GLN A 208 1.56 -1.42 8.37
N PHE A 209 0.32 -1.38 7.87
CA PHE A 209 -0.17 -0.30 7.02
C PHE A 209 -0.29 1.03 7.79
N GLU A 210 -0.79 1.00 9.02
CA GLU A 210 -0.90 2.19 9.88
C GLU A 210 0.46 2.78 10.26
N LEU A 211 1.50 1.94 10.37
CA LEU A 211 2.87 2.41 10.51
C LEU A 211 3.26 3.28 9.30
N LYS A 212 3.00 2.83 8.07
CA LYS A 212 3.24 3.64 6.86
C LYS A 212 2.52 5.00 6.92
N ASN A 213 1.24 5.02 7.27
CA ASN A 213 0.45 6.26 7.38
C ASN A 213 0.98 7.23 8.45
N LYS A 214 1.58 6.70 9.51
CA LYS A 214 2.23 7.48 10.58
C LYS A 214 3.64 7.94 10.19
N GLY A 215 4.05 7.70 8.95
CA GLY A 215 5.42 7.88 8.49
C GLY A 215 6.34 7.03 9.36
N LYS A 216 6.07 5.74 9.50
CA LYS A 216 6.88 4.76 10.20
C LYS A 216 7.13 3.57 9.28
N TRP A 217 8.19 2.83 9.53
CA TRP A 217 8.53 1.63 8.78
C TRP A 217 7.49 0.54 9.08
N ALA A 218 6.95 -0.09 8.03
CA ALA A 218 5.89 -1.09 8.14
C ALA A 218 6.29 -2.33 8.94
N GLN A 219 7.59 -2.64 9.03
CA GLN A 219 8.11 -3.81 9.75
C GLN A 219 8.77 -3.41 11.07
N ASP A 220 7.98 -3.39 12.16
CA ASP A 220 8.34 -2.87 13.49
C ASP A 220 8.61 -3.96 14.55
N ALA A 221 8.80 -5.21 14.14
CA ALA A 221 9.05 -6.32 15.05
C ALA A 221 10.43 -6.20 15.74
N PRO A 222 10.58 -6.62 17.01
CA PRO A 222 11.87 -6.59 17.70
C PRO A 222 13.00 -7.25 16.88
N GLY A 223 14.10 -6.53 16.70
CA GLY A 223 15.25 -6.99 15.90
C GLY A 223 15.21 -6.61 14.42
N THR A 224 14.16 -5.93 13.93
CA THR A 224 14.13 -5.38 12.57
C THR A 224 14.71 -3.96 12.53
N MET A 225 15.20 -3.55 11.36
CA MET A 225 15.63 -2.17 11.15
C MET A 225 14.47 -1.19 11.41
N GLY A 226 13.24 -1.54 11.01
CA GLY A 226 12.08 -0.70 11.26
C GLY A 226 11.82 -0.47 12.76
N HIS A 227 12.03 -1.46 13.62
CA HIS A 227 11.94 -1.30 15.08
C HIS A 227 12.94 -0.29 15.64
N ILE A 228 14.18 -0.33 15.14
CA ILE A 228 15.23 0.60 15.52
C ILE A 228 14.92 2.01 14.98
N LEU A 229 14.47 2.12 13.73
CA LEU A 229 14.20 3.39 13.07
C LEU A 229 12.91 4.07 13.57
N ASN A 230 11.90 3.30 13.96
CA ASN A 230 10.65 3.82 14.51
C ASN A 230 10.78 4.36 15.94
N SER A 231 11.84 3.95 16.65
CA SER A 231 12.11 4.37 18.03
C SER A 231 12.47 5.86 18.17
N ASN A 232 12.88 6.53 17.07
CA ASN A 232 13.48 7.88 17.11
C ASN A 232 12.75 8.95 16.27
N LYS A 233 11.41 8.92 16.22
CA LYS A 233 10.50 9.81 15.46
C LYS A 233 10.31 9.45 13.98
N ARG A 234 9.25 10.07 13.43
CA ARG A 234 8.71 9.99 12.05
C ARG A 234 9.81 9.76 11.01
N ASN A 235 9.60 8.77 10.15
CA ASN A 235 10.37 8.48 8.95
C ASN A 235 10.66 9.81 8.24
N PRO A 236 11.95 10.15 8.03
CA PRO A 236 12.29 11.35 7.28
C PRO A 236 11.58 11.32 5.93
N ARG A 237 11.05 12.47 5.50
CA ARG A 237 10.39 12.59 4.20
C ARG A 237 11.37 12.08 3.13
N PRO A 238 10.91 11.36 2.09
CA PRO A 238 11.78 11.04 0.96
C PRO A 238 12.32 12.36 0.39
N ILE A 239 13.61 12.67 0.59
CA ILE A 239 14.23 13.85 -0.02
C ILE A 239 14.75 13.42 -1.39
N ILE A 240 13.83 13.27 -2.33
CA ILE A 240 14.07 12.79 -3.71
C ILE A 240 14.76 13.81 -4.63
N ASP A 241 14.78 15.09 -4.24
CA ASP A 241 15.51 16.14 -4.95
C ASP A 241 17.01 16.16 -4.60
N THR A 242 17.46 15.22 -3.77
CA THR A 242 18.89 15.10 -3.48
C THR A 242 19.59 14.27 -4.55
N VAL A 243 20.84 14.64 -4.83
CA VAL A 243 21.72 13.93 -5.77
C VAL A 243 21.81 12.44 -5.38
N GLU A 244 21.95 12.14 -4.08
CA GLU A 244 22.04 10.78 -3.56
C GLU A 244 20.75 9.98 -3.77
N ALA A 245 19.58 10.55 -3.51
CA ALA A 245 18.31 9.85 -3.72
C ALA A 245 18.08 9.54 -5.21
N GLN A 246 18.42 10.48 -6.11
CA GLN A 246 18.36 10.25 -7.56
C GLN A 246 19.33 9.15 -7.98
N SER A 247 20.56 9.12 -7.45
CA SER A 247 21.52 8.04 -7.71
C SER A 247 21.01 6.67 -7.27
N TYR A 248 20.40 6.56 -6.10
CA TYR A 248 19.83 5.30 -5.63
C TYR A 248 18.61 4.85 -6.46
N ALA A 249 17.74 5.78 -6.84
CA ALA A 249 16.62 5.51 -7.75
C ALA A 249 17.12 4.97 -9.10
N SER A 250 18.12 5.64 -9.69
CA SER A 250 18.78 5.22 -10.91
C SER A 250 19.45 3.86 -10.78
N MET A 251 20.09 3.56 -9.65
CA MET A 251 20.67 2.25 -9.37
C MET A 251 19.62 1.15 -9.41
N ASN A 252 18.48 1.36 -8.76
CA ASN A 252 17.38 0.40 -8.76
C ASN A 252 16.80 0.19 -10.16
N MET A 253 16.64 1.26 -10.95
CA MET A 253 16.16 1.12 -12.33
C MET A 253 17.17 0.36 -13.21
N ALA A 254 18.46 0.68 -13.08
CA ALA A 254 19.52 -0.04 -13.77
C ALA A 254 19.52 -1.53 -13.43
N SER A 255 19.34 -1.84 -12.14
CA SER A 255 19.20 -3.21 -11.62
C SER A 255 18.04 -3.97 -12.29
N ILE A 256 16.86 -3.35 -12.40
CA ILE A 256 15.69 -3.95 -13.03
C ILE A 256 15.95 -4.20 -14.52
N LEU A 257 16.39 -3.19 -15.27
CA LEU A 257 16.63 -3.29 -16.71
C LEU A 257 17.67 -4.36 -17.05
N LEU A 258 18.73 -4.47 -16.25
CA LEU A 258 19.75 -5.50 -16.43
C LEU A 258 19.20 -6.91 -16.10
N ALA A 259 18.44 -7.06 -15.02
CA ALA A 259 17.84 -8.33 -14.64
C ALA A 259 16.82 -8.80 -15.70
N GLU A 260 15.95 -7.92 -16.19
CA GLU A 260 15.01 -8.22 -17.27
C GLU A 260 15.72 -8.68 -18.55
N SER A 261 16.81 -7.99 -18.93
CA SER A 261 17.61 -8.37 -20.09
C SER A 261 18.26 -9.74 -19.95
N ALA A 262 18.75 -10.09 -18.75
CA ALA A 262 19.32 -11.39 -18.47
C ALA A 262 18.25 -12.49 -18.49
N MET A 263 17.06 -12.22 -17.93
CA MET A 263 15.92 -13.14 -17.97
C MET A 263 15.45 -13.42 -19.39
N ALA A 264 15.33 -12.39 -20.24
CA ALA A 264 14.98 -12.55 -21.65
C ALA A 264 16.00 -13.39 -22.45
N SER A 265 17.20 -13.56 -21.90
CA SER A 265 18.32 -14.26 -22.52
C SER A 265 18.63 -15.59 -21.82
N ASN A 266 17.64 -16.19 -21.13
CA ASN A 266 17.77 -17.46 -20.39
C ASN A 266 18.92 -17.46 -19.37
N GLY A 267 19.11 -16.35 -18.65
CA GLY A 267 20.13 -16.22 -17.60
C GLY A 267 21.55 -15.92 -18.11
N GLN A 268 21.77 -15.90 -19.43
CA GLN A 268 23.01 -15.38 -19.99
C GLN A 268 22.88 -13.87 -20.12
N ILE A 269 23.92 -13.10 -19.78
CA ILE A 269 23.98 -11.70 -20.20
C ILE A 269 24.67 -11.67 -21.57
N PRO A 270 23.93 -11.53 -22.69
CA PRO A 270 24.55 -11.22 -23.96
C PRO A 270 25.26 -9.86 -23.88
N PRO A 271 26.14 -9.52 -24.84
CA PRO A 271 26.63 -8.16 -24.97
C PRO A 271 25.46 -7.18 -24.88
N ILE A 272 25.54 -6.23 -23.94
CA ILE A 272 24.43 -5.34 -23.60
C ILE A 272 23.94 -4.67 -24.87
N PRO A 273 22.68 -4.92 -25.27
CA PRO A 273 22.11 -4.34 -26.48
C PRO A 273 22.24 -2.81 -26.49
N ASP A 274 22.50 -2.20 -27.65
CA ASP A 274 22.73 -0.75 -27.76
C ASP A 274 21.54 0.09 -27.30
N ASN A 275 20.31 -0.43 -27.43
CA ASN A 275 19.11 0.21 -26.87
C ASN A 275 19.14 0.22 -25.33
N LEU A 276 19.47 -0.90 -24.69
CA LEU A 276 19.59 -0.99 -23.24
C LEU A 276 20.75 -0.11 -22.73
N ARG A 277 21.90 -0.14 -23.39
CA ARG A 277 23.04 0.73 -23.07
C ARG A 277 22.64 2.21 -23.10
N ARG A 278 21.88 2.62 -24.12
CA ARG A 278 21.35 4.00 -24.20
C ARG A 278 20.41 4.33 -23.04
N GLN A 279 19.49 3.44 -22.69
CA GLN A 279 18.58 3.66 -21.54
C GLN A 279 19.37 3.79 -20.23
N LEU A 280 20.32 2.90 -19.97
CA LEU A 280 21.17 2.93 -18.79
C LEU A 280 21.99 4.23 -18.68
N ASN A 281 22.47 4.76 -19.80
CA ASN A 281 23.22 6.03 -19.85
C ASN A 281 22.34 7.27 -19.65
N LEU A 282 21.01 7.17 -19.79
CA LEU A 282 20.08 8.28 -19.54
C LEU A 282 19.71 8.40 -18.06
N LEU A 283 20.06 7.41 -17.23
CA LEU A 283 19.76 7.43 -15.81
C LEU A 283 20.60 8.51 -15.10
N PRO A 284 19.97 9.42 -14.32
CA PRO A 284 20.68 10.52 -13.68
C PRO A 284 21.59 10.03 -12.56
N ASN A 285 22.74 10.71 -12.38
CA ASN A 285 23.67 10.51 -11.26
C ASN A 285 24.14 9.06 -11.03
N ILE A 286 24.22 8.25 -12.08
CA ILE A 286 24.80 6.91 -12.07
C ILE A 286 25.74 6.73 -13.27
N ARG A 287 26.78 5.93 -13.09
CA ARG A 287 27.62 5.44 -14.19
C ARG A 287 27.89 3.95 -13.99
N ILE A 288 27.40 3.12 -14.91
CA ILE A 288 27.58 1.67 -14.83
C ILE A 288 28.92 1.28 -15.46
N ASP A 289 29.70 0.45 -14.77
CA ASP A 289 30.88 -0.17 -15.38
C ASP A 289 30.44 -1.39 -16.18
N TYR A 290 30.29 -1.21 -17.49
CA TYR A 290 29.81 -2.27 -18.36
C TYR A 290 30.74 -3.49 -18.45
N ASN A 291 32.02 -3.34 -18.11
CA ASN A 291 32.96 -4.46 -18.09
C ASN A 291 32.85 -5.30 -16.81
N SER A 292 32.20 -4.76 -15.77
CA SER A 292 31.96 -5.45 -14.50
C SER A 292 30.69 -6.31 -14.50
N ILE A 293 29.88 -6.21 -15.56
CA ILE A 293 28.61 -6.93 -15.64
C ILE A 293 28.87 -8.40 -15.92
N GLU A 294 28.43 -9.24 -14.99
CA GLU A 294 28.51 -10.69 -15.09
C GLU A 294 27.17 -11.33 -14.74
N SER A 295 26.86 -12.45 -15.41
CA SER A 295 25.72 -13.29 -15.09
C SER A 295 26.17 -14.47 -14.26
N ASN A 296 25.49 -14.71 -13.14
CA ASN A 296 25.61 -15.93 -12.36
C ASN A 296 24.23 -16.58 -12.28
N GLU A 297 23.96 -17.55 -13.16
CA GLU A 297 22.67 -18.21 -13.32
C GLU A 297 21.53 -17.23 -13.66
N HIS A 298 20.71 -16.85 -12.68
CA HIS A 298 19.60 -15.90 -12.83
C HIS A 298 19.89 -14.54 -12.20
N ASP A 299 21.08 -14.36 -11.65
CA ASP A 299 21.52 -13.12 -11.03
C ASP A 299 22.46 -12.36 -11.98
N VAL A 300 22.27 -11.05 -12.04
CA VAL A 300 23.18 -10.08 -12.66
C VAL A 300 23.97 -9.39 -11.57
N ILE A 301 25.30 -9.45 -11.66
CA ILE A 301 26.22 -8.76 -10.77
C ILE A 301 26.90 -7.65 -11.55
N PHE A 302 26.96 -6.44 -11.00
CA PHE A 302 27.62 -5.32 -11.65
C PHE A 302 28.10 -4.25 -10.66
N ASN A 303 29.09 -3.47 -11.08
CA ASN A 303 29.56 -2.27 -10.41
C ASN A 303 28.94 -1.02 -11.06
N ALA A 304 28.57 -0.06 -10.22
CA ALA A 304 28.21 1.28 -10.64
C ALA A 304 28.85 2.32 -9.73
N THR A 305 29.10 3.50 -10.30
CA THR A 305 29.42 4.71 -9.54
C THR A 305 28.15 5.52 -9.35
N LEU A 306 27.79 5.80 -8.10
CA LEU A 306 26.69 6.67 -7.68
C LEU A 306 27.25 8.02 -7.21
N ARG A 307 26.42 9.07 -7.12
CA ARG A 307 26.82 10.33 -6.49
C ARG A 307 26.15 10.49 -5.13
N ASP A 308 26.92 10.92 -4.13
CA ASP A 308 26.37 11.29 -2.81
C ASP A 308 25.85 12.74 -2.79
N ASN A 309 25.32 13.19 -1.65
CA ASN A 309 24.82 14.56 -1.47
C ASN A 309 25.91 15.64 -1.56
N ASN A 310 27.17 15.27 -1.40
CA ASN A 310 28.32 16.15 -1.56
C ASN A 310 28.86 16.10 -3.00
N ASN A 311 28.14 15.43 -3.91
CA ASN A 311 28.51 15.24 -5.31
C ASN A 311 29.82 14.45 -5.50
N ASN A 312 30.18 13.61 -4.52
CA ASN A 312 31.28 12.66 -4.62
C ASN A 312 30.83 11.38 -5.31
N ASP A 313 31.72 10.79 -6.10
CA ASP A 313 31.54 9.49 -6.72
C ASP A 313 31.74 8.36 -5.67
N VAL A 314 30.74 7.48 -5.52
CA VAL A 314 30.75 6.32 -4.62
C VAL A 314 30.56 5.05 -5.44
N SER A 315 31.52 4.12 -5.38
CA SER A 315 31.40 2.82 -6.05
C SER A 315 30.53 1.86 -5.23
N VAL A 316 29.59 1.21 -5.91
CA VAL A 316 28.64 0.25 -5.34
C VAL A 316 28.56 -0.96 -6.26
N TRP A 317 28.63 -2.14 -5.67
CA TRP A 317 28.33 -3.41 -6.31
C TRP A 317 26.87 -3.78 -6.06
N ALA A 318 26.21 -4.32 -7.07
CA ALA A 318 24.86 -4.87 -7.00
C ALA A 318 24.83 -6.30 -7.51
N ARG A 319 23.98 -7.12 -6.88
CA ARG A 319 23.56 -8.43 -7.39
C ARG A 319 22.06 -8.48 -7.39
N VAL A 320 21.48 -8.81 -8.53
CA VAL A 320 20.06 -8.66 -8.81
C VAL A 320 19.55 -9.83 -9.62
N GLY A 321 18.50 -10.51 -9.17
CA GLY A 321 17.95 -11.65 -9.90
C GLY A 321 16.51 -11.96 -9.50
N SER A 322 15.93 -12.97 -10.15
CA SER A 322 14.56 -13.41 -9.89
C SER A 322 14.51 -14.48 -8.81
N THR A 323 13.42 -14.47 -8.03
CA THR A 323 13.11 -15.56 -7.11
C THR A 323 12.64 -16.80 -7.88
N THR A 324 13.17 -17.96 -7.52
CA THR A 324 12.78 -19.28 -8.10
C THR A 324 11.29 -19.55 -8.04
N THR A 325 10.59 -18.96 -7.06
CA THR A 325 9.14 -19.05 -6.89
C THR A 325 8.36 -18.50 -8.09
N ASP A 326 8.87 -17.46 -8.75
CA ASP A 326 8.20 -16.84 -9.91
C ASP A 326 8.44 -17.62 -11.20
N MET A 327 9.61 -18.25 -11.34
CA MET A 327 9.91 -19.12 -12.50
C MET A 327 9.14 -20.44 -12.47
N GLN A 328 8.95 -21.05 -11.29
CA GLN A 328 8.05 -22.21 -11.18
C GLN A 328 6.60 -21.82 -11.49
N THR A 329 6.15 -20.64 -11.05
CA THR A 329 4.80 -20.15 -11.35
C THR A 329 4.61 -19.85 -12.83
N ALA A 330 5.57 -19.20 -13.49
CA ALA A 330 5.53 -18.94 -14.93
C ALA A 330 5.55 -20.23 -15.75
N ASN A 331 6.43 -21.19 -15.41
CA ASN A 331 6.46 -22.50 -16.07
C ASN A 331 5.19 -23.32 -15.80
N ASN A 332 4.62 -23.25 -14.60
CA ASN A 332 3.37 -23.92 -14.25
C ASN A 332 2.16 -23.30 -14.97
N VAL A 333 2.13 -21.98 -15.18
CA VAL A 333 1.09 -21.30 -15.95
C VAL A 333 1.21 -21.64 -17.44
N GLN A 334 2.44 -21.77 -17.97
CA GLN A 334 2.67 -22.16 -19.35
C GLN A 334 2.33 -23.64 -19.58
N GLN A 335 2.69 -24.55 -18.66
CA GLN A 335 2.24 -25.95 -18.67
C GLN A 335 0.73 -26.10 -18.48
N ALA A 336 0.10 -25.34 -17.57
CA ALA A 336 -1.34 -25.39 -17.33
C ALA A 336 -2.17 -24.85 -18.52
N ASN A 337 -1.62 -23.92 -19.30
CA ASN A 337 -2.24 -23.46 -20.55
C ASN A 337 -2.07 -24.45 -21.71
N THR A 338 -1.11 -25.38 -21.60
CA THR A 338 -0.87 -26.41 -22.62
C THR A 338 -1.63 -27.71 -22.32
N GLU A 339 -1.90 -27.99 -21.04
CA GLU A 339 -2.66 -29.15 -20.57
C GLU A 339 -4.00 -28.73 -19.94
N GLY A 340 -5.01 -28.49 -20.78
CA GLY A 340 -6.38 -28.21 -20.32
C GLY A 340 -6.98 -29.36 -19.51
N ARG A 341 -6.94 -29.27 -18.17
CA ARG A 341 -7.80 -30.01 -17.22
C ARG A 341 -8.30 -29.06 -16.13
N SER A 342 -9.60 -29.11 -15.82
CA SER A 342 -10.30 -28.07 -15.07
C SER A 342 -9.87 -27.98 -13.60
N ILE A 343 -9.82 -26.74 -13.12
CA ILE A 343 -9.47 -26.30 -11.75
C ILE A 343 -10.28 -27.04 -10.65
N GLU A 344 -11.46 -27.55 -10.98
CA GLU A 344 -12.32 -28.36 -10.10
C GLU A 344 -11.70 -29.68 -9.64
N GLN A 345 -10.78 -30.28 -10.41
CA GLN A 345 -10.14 -31.53 -10.03
C GLN A 345 -8.99 -31.33 -9.05
N LYS A 346 -8.35 -30.14 -9.05
CA LYS A 346 -7.24 -29.81 -8.14
C LYS A 346 -7.74 -29.50 -6.73
N LEU A 347 -8.89 -28.84 -6.60
CA LEU A 347 -9.51 -28.53 -5.30
C LEU A 347 -9.91 -29.77 -4.49
N LYS A 348 -10.18 -30.90 -5.15
CA LYS A 348 -10.51 -32.17 -4.46
C LYS A 348 -9.29 -32.95 -3.95
N ALA A 349 -8.09 -32.64 -4.44
CA ALA A 349 -6.86 -33.34 -4.04
C ALA A 349 -6.16 -32.69 -2.82
N GLU A 350 -6.34 -31.38 -2.62
CA GLU A 350 -5.74 -30.64 -1.50
C GLU A 350 -6.44 -30.87 -0.14
N GLU A 351 -7.70 -31.32 -0.13
CA GLU A 351 -8.40 -31.70 1.11
C GLU A 351 -7.82 -32.97 1.77
N SER A 352 -6.92 -33.71 1.11
CA SER A 352 -6.42 -35.01 1.59
C SER A 352 -5.04 -35.00 2.23
N ASN A 353 -4.27 -33.89 2.17
CA ASN A 353 -2.83 -33.92 2.50
C ASN A 353 -2.37 -33.07 3.71
N VAL A 354 -3.28 -32.56 4.54
CA VAL A 354 -2.88 -31.83 5.77
C VAL A 354 -2.79 -32.78 6.97
N ARG A 355 -1.74 -33.63 7.00
CA ARG A 355 -1.19 -34.26 8.23
C ARG A 355 0.28 -34.65 8.03
N LEU A 356 1.22 -33.86 8.59
CA LEU A 356 2.34 -34.28 9.48
C LEU A 356 3.56 -33.33 9.48
N ASN A 357 3.94 -32.95 10.71
CA ASN A 357 5.28 -32.74 11.30
C ASN A 357 6.01 -31.38 11.34
N ASN A 358 6.29 -30.99 12.60
CA ASN A 358 7.27 -30.03 13.12
C ASN A 358 8.61 -30.74 13.45
N THR A 359 9.78 -30.07 13.34
CA THR A 359 10.66 -29.61 14.48
C THR A 359 12.08 -29.12 14.08
N SER A 360 12.40 -27.90 14.54
CA SER A 360 13.61 -27.37 15.26
C SER A 360 15.09 -27.55 14.81
N SER A 361 15.88 -26.46 14.78
CA SER A 361 16.97 -26.09 15.75
C SER A 361 17.89 -24.93 15.27
N THR A 362 18.88 -24.53 16.08
CA THR A 362 19.42 -23.16 16.33
C THR A 362 20.94 -22.93 16.08
N LYS A 363 21.36 -21.67 15.81
CA LYS A 363 22.46 -20.83 16.41
C LYS A 363 23.35 -19.98 15.45
N ASN A 364 23.55 -18.70 15.86
CA ASN A 364 24.67 -17.68 15.80
C ASN A 364 25.65 -17.63 14.59
N ASN A 365 26.20 -16.50 14.08
CA ASN A 365 26.72 -15.28 14.71
C ASN A 365 27.09 -14.18 13.64
N THR A 366 27.30 -12.94 14.10
CA THR A 366 28.05 -11.78 13.52
C THR A 366 27.49 -10.95 12.34
N SER A 367 27.50 -9.62 12.55
CA SER A 367 26.85 -8.58 11.73
C SER A 367 27.80 -7.88 10.77
N SER A 368 27.38 -7.77 9.51
CA SER A 368 27.84 -6.80 8.50
C SER A 368 26.57 -6.22 7.85
N THR A 369 26.47 -4.89 7.75
CA THR A 369 25.28 -4.22 7.22
C THR A 369 25.13 -4.48 5.71
N LYS A 370 24.24 -5.43 5.36
CA LYS A 370 23.79 -5.69 3.99
C LYS A 370 22.44 -4.99 3.78
N ILE A 371 22.30 -4.25 2.69
CA ILE A 371 21.02 -3.64 2.30
C ILE A 371 20.38 -4.55 1.24
N VAL A 372 19.23 -5.11 1.57
CA VAL A 372 18.40 -5.93 0.66
C VAL A 372 17.25 -5.05 0.19
N VAL A 373 17.07 -4.93 -1.11
CA VAL A 373 15.97 -4.17 -1.73
C VAL A 373 15.08 -5.13 -2.50
N ILE A 374 13.77 -4.97 -2.32
CA ILE A 374 12.74 -5.82 -2.93
C ILE A 374 11.85 -4.92 -3.79
N SER A 375 11.84 -5.16 -5.10
CA SER A 375 10.79 -4.71 -6.02
C SER A 375 10.04 -5.95 -6.53
N GLU A 376 8.74 -5.84 -6.82
CA GLU A 376 7.94 -6.99 -7.28
C GLU A 376 8.64 -7.71 -8.46
N GLY A 377 8.97 -9.00 -8.28
CA GLY A 377 9.62 -9.86 -9.27
C GLY A 377 11.15 -9.82 -9.35
N VAL A 378 11.82 -8.86 -8.69
CA VAL A 378 13.28 -8.73 -8.72
C VAL A 378 13.82 -8.40 -7.32
N LYS A 379 14.67 -9.27 -6.78
CA LYS A 379 15.35 -9.05 -5.51
C LYS A 379 16.79 -8.60 -5.78
N GLY A 380 17.26 -7.59 -5.03
CA GLY A 380 18.59 -7.02 -5.16
C GLY A 380 19.34 -6.92 -3.84
N SER A 381 20.66 -7.06 -3.89
CA SER A 381 21.56 -6.77 -2.76
C SER A 381 22.65 -5.81 -3.21
N PHE A 382 22.99 -4.84 -2.34
CA PHE A 382 23.98 -3.81 -2.62
C PHE A 382 25.07 -3.81 -1.54
N ALA A 383 26.34 -3.64 -1.96
CA ALA A 383 27.44 -3.43 -1.03
C ALA A 383 28.57 -2.62 -1.65
N LYS A 384 29.49 -2.10 -0.82
CA LYS A 384 30.68 -1.37 -1.31
C LYS A 384 31.76 -2.31 -1.84
N ASP A 385 31.78 -3.54 -1.36
CA ASP A 385 32.72 -4.58 -1.79
C ASP A 385 32.00 -5.66 -2.61
N ARG A 386 32.62 -6.06 -3.73
CA ARG A 386 32.15 -7.17 -4.56
C ARG A 386 32.05 -8.47 -3.76
N ALA A 387 33.00 -8.74 -2.87
CA ALA A 387 33.02 -9.97 -2.08
C ALA A 387 31.79 -10.07 -1.17
N GLU A 388 31.29 -8.94 -0.65
CA GLU A 388 30.09 -8.91 0.21
C GLU A 388 28.82 -9.23 -0.57
N VAL A 389 28.73 -8.77 -1.81
CA VAL A 389 27.62 -9.03 -2.75
C VAL A 389 27.68 -10.45 -3.31
N ALA A 390 28.87 -10.94 -3.66
CA ALA A 390 29.08 -12.32 -4.11
C ALA A 390 28.73 -13.34 -3.01
N ASN A 391 29.06 -13.02 -1.75
CA ASN A 391 28.73 -13.82 -0.57
C ASN A 391 27.32 -13.56 -0.01
N ALA A 392 26.53 -12.65 -0.59
CA ALA A 392 25.10 -12.65 -0.33
C ALA A 392 24.57 -13.99 -0.88
N GLN A 393 24.01 -14.84 0.01
CA GLN A 393 23.42 -16.13 -0.38
C GLN A 393 22.54 -15.93 -1.62
N GLN A 394 22.65 -16.86 -2.58
CA GLN A 394 21.84 -16.90 -3.81
C GLN A 394 20.43 -16.37 -3.53
N ILE A 395 20.05 -15.33 -4.26
CA ILE A 395 18.75 -14.68 -4.10
C ILE A 395 17.60 -15.67 -4.37
N SER A 396 17.91 -16.78 -5.06
CA SER A 396 17.04 -17.89 -5.42
C SER A 396 16.63 -18.86 -4.30
N ASN A 397 17.23 -18.83 -3.10
CA ASN A 397 16.96 -19.84 -2.03
C ASN A 397 16.23 -19.28 -0.79
N ARG A 398 15.66 -18.08 -0.85
CA ARG A 398 14.77 -17.48 0.18
C ARG A 398 13.56 -16.83 -0.46
#